data_AF-A0AAN8FSS7-F1
#
_entry.id   AF-A0AAN8FSS7-F1
#
_cell.length_a   1.000
_cell.length_b   1.000
_cell.length_c   1.000
_cell.angle_alpha   90.00
_cell.angle_beta   90.00
_cell.angle_gamma   90.00
#
_symmetry.space_group_name_H-M   'P 1'
#
loop_
_entity.id
_entity.type
_entity.pdbx_description
1 polymer ?
#
loop_
_entity_poly.entity_id
_entity_poly.type
_entity_poly.pdbx_seq_one_letter_code
_entity_poly.pdbx_strand_id
1 'polypeptide(L)'
;MLSHLISEVHHVYENKLHSSDGFLYGVTGMEFGEYRFEHFINGHKEQLEAGGIPPELWGSLYSKLMQQTFDAGNYFRILCEETDEGRNWSVFATRDLHPVDEYNIFLIDHAWTFRPQQARAQLEQLPQLVDRMARLLDITADDECVMHEPPAESDSDQEMTTTDEQERQKVEEQQMQATSDGSSPLPRLESVDARLCYIVKEDDTIVDEILRKMWQYIQTYTVRFKPEMDEEGMPVWYIMDEFGVRISHSDNPNVKVVPLYFIPHNAAYSVVFLTKEVADGGGYCR
;
A
#
# COMPACT_ATOMS: atom_id res chain seq x y z
N MET A 1 21.69 7.44 10.36
CA MET A 1 20.43 8.22 10.49
C MET A 1 19.17 7.35 10.41
N LEU A 2 19.24 6.07 9.98
CA LEU A 2 18.18 5.07 10.21
C LEU A 2 18.19 4.47 11.63
N SER A 3 19.29 4.63 12.36
CA SER A 3 19.44 4.16 13.75
C SER A 3 18.69 5.00 14.79
N HIS A 4 18.29 6.24 14.46
CA HIS A 4 17.61 7.13 15.41
C HIS A 4 16.08 6.96 15.39
N LEU A 5 15.47 6.59 14.26
CA LEU A 5 14.03 6.31 14.21
C LEU A 5 13.65 5.00 14.90
N ILE A 6 14.56 4.03 14.96
CA ILE A 6 14.37 2.77 15.69
C ILE A 6 14.38 3.02 17.22
N SER A 7 15.05 4.08 17.68
CA SER A 7 15.19 4.38 19.11
C SER A 7 13.95 5.01 19.75
N GLU A 8 13.14 5.76 19.01
CA GLU A 8 11.92 6.37 19.55
C GLU A 8 10.76 5.37 19.67
N VAL A 9 10.75 4.33 18.83
CA VAL A 9 9.78 3.23 18.93
C VAL A 9 10.10 2.33 20.15
N HIS A 10 11.38 2.13 20.48
CA HIS A 10 11.81 1.32 21.64
C HIS A 10 11.30 1.87 22.98
N HIS A 11 11.25 3.19 23.16
CA HIS A 11 10.97 3.80 24.47
C HIS A 11 9.48 3.74 24.87
N VAL A 12 8.58 3.49 23.91
CA VAL A 12 7.14 3.33 24.16
C VAL A 12 6.80 1.88 24.54
N TYR A 13 7.55 0.89 24.05
CA TYR A 13 7.26 -0.53 24.28
C TYR A 13 7.82 -1.09 25.60
N GLU A 14 8.93 -0.58 26.13
CA GLU A 14 9.52 -1.09 27.39
C GLU A 14 8.65 -0.83 28.63
N ASN A 15 7.77 0.17 28.62
CA ASN A 15 7.04 0.60 29.83
C ASN A 15 5.61 0.05 30.01
N LYS A 16 5.10 -0.80 29.10
CA LYS A 16 3.68 -1.25 29.19
C LYS A 16 3.43 -2.75 29.12
N LEU A 17 4.49 -3.56 29.08
CA LEU A 17 4.41 -5.00 29.30
C LEU A 17 4.25 -5.30 30.81
N HIS A 18 3.11 -4.94 31.39
CA HIS A 18 2.68 -5.43 32.71
C HIS A 18 1.20 -5.84 32.72
N SER A 19 0.78 -6.73 31.82
CA SER A 19 -0.37 -7.61 32.10
C SER A 19 -0.55 -8.71 31.05
N SER A 20 -0.48 -9.95 31.56
CA SER A 20 -1.20 -11.15 31.11
C SER A 20 -1.03 -11.65 29.66
N ASP A 21 0.11 -12.28 29.39
CA ASP A 21 0.17 -13.66 28.84
C ASP A 21 1.62 -14.17 28.87
N GLY A 22 1.90 -15.12 29.76
CA GLY A 22 3.27 -15.50 30.17
C GLY A 22 4.16 -16.15 29.08
N PHE A 23 3.64 -16.40 27.88
CA PHE A 23 4.39 -17.06 26.81
C PHE A 23 5.02 -16.09 25.82
N LEU A 24 4.33 -15.00 25.45
CA LEU A 24 4.92 -13.95 24.61
C LEU A 24 6.09 -13.26 25.32
N TYR A 25 6.02 -13.09 26.64
CA TYR A 25 7.14 -12.57 27.46
C TYR A 25 8.41 -13.43 27.39
N GLY A 26 8.26 -14.74 27.19
CA GLY A 26 9.40 -15.64 27.06
C GLY A 26 10.13 -15.47 25.73
N VAL A 27 9.43 -15.07 24.67
CA VAL A 27 9.98 -14.91 23.32
C VAL A 27 10.48 -13.49 23.07
N THR A 28 9.80 -12.47 23.60
CA THR A 28 10.21 -11.06 23.47
C THR A 28 11.44 -10.69 24.29
N GLY A 29 11.85 -11.57 25.23
CA GLY A 29 13.06 -11.44 26.05
C GLY A 29 14.18 -12.43 25.73
N MET A 30 14.03 -13.29 24.70
CA MET A 30 15.13 -14.18 24.28
C MET A 30 16.20 -13.38 23.54
N GLU A 31 17.47 -13.61 23.89
CA GLU A 31 18.55 -13.14 23.03
C GLU A 31 18.43 -13.79 21.65
N PHE A 32 18.80 -13.04 20.60
CA PHE A 32 18.63 -13.44 19.20
C PHE A 32 19.22 -14.83 18.87
N GLY A 33 20.20 -15.30 19.66
CA GLY A 33 20.83 -16.62 19.53
C GLY A 33 20.07 -17.80 20.12
N GLU A 34 19.00 -17.59 20.91
CA GLU A 34 18.21 -18.66 21.54
C GLU A 34 16.90 -18.97 20.81
N TYR A 35 16.52 -18.17 19.81
CA TYR A 35 15.30 -18.36 19.06
C TYR A 35 15.43 -19.49 18.03
N ARG A 36 15.05 -20.71 18.43
CA ARG A 36 15.14 -21.94 17.62
C ARG A 36 13.88 -22.18 16.79
N PHE A 37 13.97 -23.12 15.85
CA PHE A 37 12.86 -23.52 14.98
C PHE A 37 11.62 -23.96 15.77
N GLU A 38 11.77 -24.59 16.94
CA GLU A 38 10.64 -24.96 17.78
C GLU A 38 9.87 -23.74 18.31
N HIS A 39 10.58 -22.65 18.66
CA HIS A 39 9.95 -21.39 19.05
C HIS A 39 9.24 -20.73 17.87
N PHE A 40 9.82 -20.83 16.68
CA PHE A 40 9.20 -20.37 15.44
C PHE A 40 7.87 -21.06 15.18
N ILE A 41 7.83 -22.39 15.21
CA ILE A 41 6.59 -23.13 15.01
C ILE A 41 5.57 -22.79 16.11
N ASN A 42 5.98 -22.76 17.38
CA ASN A 42 5.06 -22.46 18.48
C ASN A 42 4.44 -21.06 18.38
N GLY A 43 5.20 -20.05 17.92
CA GLY A 43 4.72 -18.66 17.81
C GLY A 43 4.03 -18.32 16.48
N HIS A 44 4.30 -19.06 15.40
CA HIS A 44 3.88 -18.69 14.05
C HIS A 44 3.00 -19.72 13.34
N LYS A 45 2.78 -20.92 13.90
CA LYS A 45 2.01 -21.97 13.23
C LYS A 45 0.66 -21.49 12.69
N GLU A 46 -0.12 -20.77 13.48
CA GLU A 46 -1.42 -20.25 13.04
C GLU A 46 -1.29 -19.27 11.87
N GLN A 47 -0.27 -18.40 11.88
CA GLN A 47 0.01 -17.49 10.77
C GLN A 47 0.43 -18.25 9.51
N LEU A 48 1.25 -19.29 9.64
CA LEU A 48 1.73 -20.12 8.53
C LEU A 48 0.56 -20.89 7.88
N GLU A 49 -0.29 -21.51 8.70
CA GLU A 49 -1.45 -22.26 8.26
C GLU A 49 -2.51 -21.35 7.64
N ALA A 50 -2.82 -20.20 8.26
CA ALA A 50 -3.75 -19.22 7.69
C ALA A 50 -3.22 -18.60 6.38
N GLY A 51 -1.89 -18.39 6.30
CA GLY A 51 -1.21 -17.98 5.08
C GLY A 51 -1.22 -19.07 4.00
N GLY A 52 -1.47 -20.33 4.36
CA GLY A 52 -1.42 -21.48 3.45
C GLY A 52 0.00 -21.79 2.98
N ILE A 53 1.01 -21.44 3.78
CA ILE A 53 2.42 -21.71 3.48
C ILE A 53 2.66 -23.21 3.66
N PRO A 54 3.12 -23.95 2.64
CA PRO A 54 3.38 -25.39 2.74
C PRO A 54 4.37 -25.72 3.88
N PRO A 55 4.10 -26.76 4.70
CA PRO A 55 4.96 -27.14 5.83
C PRO A 55 6.41 -27.42 5.48
N GLU A 56 6.67 -27.91 4.26
CA GLU A 56 8.00 -28.20 3.73
C GLU A 56 8.85 -26.93 3.62
N LEU A 57 8.23 -25.76 3.46
CA LEU A 57 8.92 -24.48 3.31
C LEU A 57 9.22 -23.80 4.65
N TRP A 58 8.64 -24.26 5.77
CA TRP A 58 8.74 -23.57 7.06
C TRP A 58 10.17 -23.47 7.59
N GLY A 59 10.99 -24.50 7.39
CA GLY A 59 12.40 -24.52 7.83
C GLY A 59 13.27 -23.52 7.05
N SER A 60 13.07 -23.45 5.74
CA SER A 60 13.73 -22.48 4.86
C SER A 60 13.29 -21.05 5.19
N LEU A 61 11.98 -20.83 5.35
CA LEU A 61 11.42 -19.56 5.77
C LEU A 61 12.00 -19.08 7.10
N TYR A 62 12.04 -19.94 8.12
CA TYR A 62 12.67 -19.64 9.41
C TYR A 62 14.14 -19.20 9.23
N SER A 63 14.91 -19.95 8.43
CA SER A 63 16.32 -19.65 8.18
C SER A 63 16.49 -18.30 7.49
N LYS A 64 15.66 -18.00 6.46
CA LYS A 64 15.67 -16.72 5.76
C LYS A 64 15.24 -15.57 6.65
N LEU A 65 14.25 -15.76 7.53
CA LEU A 65 13.81 -14.76 8.50
C LEU A 65 14.93 -14.45 9.50
N MET A 66 15.51 -15.47 10.14
CA MET A 66 16.59 -15.27 11.12
C MET A 66 17.82 -14.57 10.53
N GLN A 67 18.12 -14.80 9.25
CA GLN A 67 19.29 -14.24 8.57
C GLN A 67 18.98 -12.96 7.77
N GLN A 68 17.70 -12.56 7.69
CA GLN A 68 17.24 -11.51 6.78
C GLN A 68 17.71 -11.73 5.32
N THR A 69 17.54 -12.96 4.84
CA THR A 69 17.97 -13.34 3.49
C THR A 69 16.90 -12.97 2.46
N PHE A 70 17.19 -11.92 1.68
CA PHE A 70 16.38 -11.48 0.54
C PHE A 70 17.04 -11.93 -0.77
N ASP A 71 16.71 -13.13 -1.23
CA ASP A 71 17.41 -13.80 -2.32
C ASP A 71 16.61 -13.90 -3.63
N ALA A 72 15.47 -13.22 -3.73
CA ALA A 72 14.61 -13.26 -4.93
C ALA A 72 15.37 -12.86 -6.21
N GLY A 73 16.32 -11.93 -6.12
CA GLY A 73 17.17 -11.51 -7.25
C GLY A 73 18.05 -12.61 -7.84
N ASN A 74 18.24 -13.75 -7.14
CA ASN A 74 18.96 -14.91 -7.68
C ASN A 74 18.09 -15.80 -8.59
N TYR A 75 16.77 -15.65 -8.52
CA TYR A 75 15.78 -16.52 -9.18
C TYR A 75 14.92 -15.79 -10.20
N PHE A 76 14.86 -14.45 -10.11
CA PHE A 76 13.96 -13.65 -10.90
C PHE A 76 14.66 -12.49 -11.59
N ARG A 77 14.10 -12.10 -12.73
CA ARG A 77 14.44 -10.87 -13.43
C ARG A 77 13.17 -10.03 -13.59
N ILE A 78 13.33 -8.72 -13.49
CA ILE A 78 12.27 -7.75 -13.76
C ILE A 78 12.47 -7.23 -15.18
N LEU A 79 11.41 -7.24 -15.99
CA LEU A 79 11.38 -6.61 -17.31
C LEU A 79 10.41 -5.42 -17.27
N CYS A 80 10.81 -4.34 -17.93
CA CYS A 80 9.99 -3.16 -18.18
C CYS A 80 9.76 -3.05 -19.68
N GLU A 81 8.51 -3.00 -20.10
CA GLU A 81 8.11 -2.75 -21.47
C GLU A 81 7.44 -1.37 -21.53
N GLU A 82 7.96 -0.48 -22.37
CA GLU A 82 7.34 0.81 -22.64
C GLU A 82 6.23 0.62 -23.69
N THR A 83 5.01 1.00 -23.33
CA THR A 83 3.83 1.00 -24.19
C THR A 83 3.30 2.42 -24.34
N ASP A 84 2.38 2.62 -25.29
CA ASP A 84 1.68 3.91 -25.44
C ASP A 84 0.87 4.30 -24.19
N GLU A 85 0.56 3.34 -23.32
CA GLU A 85 -0.18 3.51 -22.06
C GLU A 85 0.76 3.68 -20.83
N GLY A 86 2.08 3.64 -21.04
CA GLY A 86 3.09 3.80 -20.00
C GLY A 86 4.00 2.59 -19.83
N ARG A 87 4.58 2.43 -18.64
CA ARG A 87 5.52 1.34 -18.34
C ARG A 87 4.78 0.13 -17.79
N ASN A 88 4.88 -1.01 -18.47
CA ASN A 88 4.41 -2.30 -17.98
C ASN A 88 5.57 -3.08 -17.37
N TRP A 89 5.37 -3.60 -16.15
CA TRP A 89 6.37 -4.37 -15.43
C TRP A 89 5.95 -5.83 -15.31
N SER A 90 6.90 -6.73 -15.57
CA SER A 90 6.69 -8.16 -15.44
C SER A 90 7.90 -8.83 -14.81
N VAL A 91 7.64 -9.81 -13.95
CA VAL A 91 8.69 -10.63 -13.30
C VAL A 91 8.74 -11.98 -13.99
N PHE A 92 9.94 -12.45 -14.28
CA PHE A 92 10.16 -13.76 -14.91
C PHE A 92 11.16 -14.58 -14.10
N ALA A 93 10.91 -15.89 -14.01
CA ALA A 93 11.87 -16.83 -13.45
C ALA A 93 13.09 -16.95 -14.37
N THR A 94 14.26 -17.18 -13.78
CA THR A 94 15.54 -17.41 -14.50
C THR A 94 16.00 -18.86 -14.40
N ARG A 95 15.13 -19.75 -13.92
CA ARG A 95 15.31 -21.20 -13.78
C ARG A 95 13.96 -21.85 -13.53
N ASP A 96 13.90 -23.17 -13.64
CA ASP A 96 12.71 -23.95 -13.26
C ASP A 96 12.48 -23.88 -11.74
N LEU A 97 11.24 -23.60 -11.35
CA LEU A 97 10.78 -23.48 -9.97
C LEU A 97 9.62 -24.43 -9.71
N HIS A 98 9.67 -25.13 -8.59
CA HIS A 98 8.67 -26.09 -8.16
C HIS A 98 8.11 -25.75 -6.76
N PRO A 99 6.78 -25.86 -6.52
CA PRO A 99 6.16 -25.48 -5.24
C PRO A 99 6.66 -26.23 -3.99
N VAL A 100 7.10 -27.48 -4.16
CA VAL A 100 7.58 -28.31 -3.03
C VAL A 100 9.10 -28.22 -2.80
N ASP A 101 9.80 -27.41 -3.57
CA ASP A 101 11.22 -27.14 -3.35
C ASP A 101 11.38 -26.18 -2.16
N GLU A 102 12.13 -26.63 -1.14
CA GLU A 102 12.34 -25.89 0.10
C GLU A 102 12.95 -24.49 -0.10
N TYR A 103 13.68 -24.23 -1.19
CA TYR A 103 14.30 -22.94 -1.46
C TYR A 103 13.36 -21.93 -2.11
N ASN A 104 12.23 -22.39 -2.65
CA ASN A 104 11.26 -21.61 -3.42
C ASN A 104 10.23 -20.87 -2.56
N ILE A 105 10.73 -20.26 -1.48
CA ILE A 105 10.02 -19.33 -0.61
C ILE A 105 10.87 -18.07 -0.41
N PHE A 106 10.30 -16.91 -0.66
CA PHE A 106 11.05 -15.65 -0.74
C PHE A 106 10.50 -14.63 0.24
N LEU A 107 11.41 -13.85 0.83
CA LEU A 107 11.06 -12.70 1.64
C LEU A 107 11.05 -11.45 0.77
N ILE A 108 10.07 -10.61 1.02
CA ILE A 108 9.90 -9.30 0.42
C ILE A 108 9.75 -8.30 1.55
N ASP A 109 10.56 -7.25 1.50
CA ASP A 109 10.56 -6.21 2.53
C ASP A 109 9.41 -5.21 2.29
N HIS A 110 9.12 -4.43 3.33
CA HIS A 110 8.14 -3.35 3.24
C HIS A 110 8.89 -2.02 3.06
N ALA A 111 8.83 -1.46 1.85
CA ALA A 111 9.44 -0.16 1.57
C ALA A 111 8.84 0.96 2.42
N TRP A 112 7.55 0.83 2.76
CA TRP A 112 6.85 1.79 3.60
C TRP A 112 5.71 1.11 4.37
N THR A 113 5.65 1.35 5.69
CA THR A 113 4.61 0.83 6.58
C THR A 113 4.03 2.00 7.39
N PHE A 114 2.72 2.16 7.39
CA PHE A 114 2.06 3.36 7.92
C PHE A 114 0.61 3.12 8.34
N ARG A 115 0.02 4.11 9.02
CA ARG A 115 -1.43 4.23 9.23
C ARG A 115 -1.99 5.24 8.22
N PRO A 116 -3.18 5.03 7.64
CA PRO A 116 -3.75 5.93 6.62
C PRO A 116 -3.73 7.41 7.02
N GLN A 117 -4.07 7.71 8.27
CA GLN A 117 -4.14 9.07 8.81
C GLN A 117 -2.77 9.75 8.92
N GLN A 118 -1.69 8.97 8.90
CA GLN A 118 -0.31 9.45 9.01
C GLN A 118 0.39 9.53 7.66
N ALA A 119 -0.19 8.97 6.59
CA ALA A 119 0.47 8.81 5.29
C ALA A 119 0.99 10.15 4.73
N ARG A 120 0.10 11.15 4.63
CA ARG A 120 0.45 12.50 4.15
C ARG A 120 1.52 13.16 5.03
N ALA A 121 1.31 13.16 6.35
CA ALA A 121 2.25 13.78 7.28
C ALA A 121 3.65 13.17 7.18
N GLN A 122 3.76 11.87 6.99
CA GLN A 122 5.05 11.20 6.77
C GLN A 122 5.71 11.62 5.44
N LEU A 123 4.96 11.72 4.36
CA LEU A 123 5.47 12.18 3.06
C LEU A 123 5.95 13.64 3.13
N GLU A 124 5.21 14.52 3.79
CA GLU A 124 5.59 15.93 3.96
C GLU A 124 6.82 16.11 4.86
N GLN A 125 7.02 15.23 5.85
CA GLN A 125 8.12 15.33 6.81
C GLN A 125 9.39 14.59 6.36
N LEU A 126 9.29 13.62 5.46
CA LEU A 126 10.38 12.75 5.07
C LEU A 126 10.64 12.83 3.55
N PRO A 127 11.47 13.77 3.08
CA PRO A 127 11.78 13.91 1.64
C PRO A 127 12.34 12.63 1.01
N GLN A 128 13.14 11.86 1.76
CA GLN A 128 13.69 10.58 1.27
C GLN A 128 12.60 9.52 1.01
N LEU A 129 11.47 9.59 1.74
CA LEU A 129 10.32 8.72 1.49
C LEU A 129 9.63 9.13 0.19
N VAL A 130 9.47 10.44 -0.05
CA VAL A 130 8.93 10.98 -1.32
C VAL A 130 9.77 10.51 -2.51
N ASP A 131 11.10 10.69 -2.44
CA ASP A 131 12.03 10.27 -3.50
C ASP A 131 11.97 8.75 -3.76
N ARG A 132 11.73 7.96 -2.71
CA ARG A 132 11.58 6.51 -2.84
C ARG A 132 10.23 6.16 -3.47
N MET A 133 9.13 6.69 -2.94
CA MET A 133 7.78 6.40 -3.42
C MET A 133 7.59 6.88 -4.85
N ALA A 134 8.12 8.04 -5.24
CA ALA A 134 8.08 8.51 -6.62
C ALA A 134 8.74 7.53 -7.59
N ARG A 135 9.95 7.03 -7.26
CA ARG A 135 10.64 6.03 -8.08
C ARG A 135 9.92 4.68 -8.10
N LEU A 136 9.42 4.24 -6.94
CA LEU A 136 8.75 2.95 -6.78
C LEU A 136 7.42 2.89 -7.53
N LEU A 137 6.68 4.00 -7.52
CA LEU A 137 5.36 4.16 -8.15
C LEU A 137 5.45 4.71 -9.58
N ASP A 138 6.66 4.82 -10.13
CA ASP A 138 6.93 5.29 -11.49
C ASP A 138 6.36 6.69 -11.80
N ILE A 139 6.36 7.57 -10.79
CA ILE A 139 5.98 8.97 -10.93
C ILE A 139 7.13 9.70 -11.62
N THR A 140 6.88 10.18 -12.83
CA THR A 140 7.87 10.92 -13.62
C THR A 140 7.55 12.42 -13.59
N ALA A 141 8.55 13.27 -13.85
CA ALA A 141 8.32 14.71 -13.98
C ALA A 141 7.34 15.07 -15.12
N ASP A 142 7.13 14.17 -16.09
CA ASP A 142 6.16 14.35 -17.17
C ASP A 142 4.70 14.13 -16.71
N ASP A 143 4.49 13.46 -15.57
CA ASP A 143 3.17 13.40 -14.92
C ASP A 143 2.74 14.78 -14.36
N GLU A 144 3.67 15.72 -14.15
CA GLU A 144 3.35 17.08 -13.65
C GLU A 144 2.71 17.99 -14.71
N CYS A 145 2.42 17.50 -15.92
CA CYS A 145 1.95 18.35 -17.01
C CYS A 145 0.89 17.68 -17.89
N VAL A 146 -0.20 17.13 -17.33
CA VAL A 146 -1.44 17.06 -18.11
C VAL A 146 -2.11 18.44 -18.09
N MET A 147 -1.47 19.37 -18.78
CA MET A 147 -2.13 20.56 -19.27
C MET A 147 -3.20 20.05 -20.24
N HIS A 148 -4.45 19.93 -19.79
CA HIS A 148 -5.55 19.99 -20.73
C HIS A 148 -5.42 21.33 -21.44
N GLU A 149 -4.94 21.31 -22.67
CA GLU A 149 -5.06 22.45 -23.56
C GLU A 149 -6.52 22.92 -23.46
N PRO A 150 -6.76 24.19 -23.09
CA PRO A 150 -8.10 24.73 -23.17
C PRO A 150 -8.59 24.49 -24.60
N PRO A 151 -9.82 23.98 -24.78
CA PRO A 151 -10.33 23.68 -26.11
C PRO A 151 -10.16 24.93 -26.98
N ALA A 152 -9.49 24.74 -28.13
CA ALA A 152 -9.21 25.80 -29.08
C ALA A 152 -10.46 26.66 -29.26
N GLU A 153 -10.33 27.94 -28.92
CA GLU A 153 -11.37 28.94 -29.14
C GLU A 153 -11.71 28.93 -30.63
N SER A 154 -12.85 28.32 -30.96
CA SER A 154 -13.47 28.55 -32.25
C SER A 154 -13.99 29.98 -32.23
N ASP A 155 -13.30 30.82 -32.98
CA ASP A 155 -13.63 32.20 -33.29
C ASP A 155 -15.12 32.31 -33.71
N SER A 156 -15.95 32.77 -32.78
CA SER A 156 -17.25 33.34 -33.08
C SER A 156 -17.59 34.37 -32.02
N ASP A 157 -17.39 35.63 -32.38
CA ASP A 157 -17.81 36.85 -31.68
C ASP A 157 -19.21 36.72 -31.04
N GLN A 158 -19.29 36.91 -29.73
CA GLN A 158 -20.25 37.80 -29.07
C GLN A 158 -19.96 37.87 -27.56
N GLU A 159 -19.15 38.86 -27.18
CA GLU A 159 -18.97 39.31 -25.83
C GLU A 159 -20.30 39.92 -25.31
N MET A 160 -20.97 39.24 -24.39
CA MET A 160 -22.07 39.82 -23.60
C MET A 160 -21.73 39.65 -22.11
N THR A 161 -21.06 40.65 -21.55
CA THR A 161 -20.84 40.78 -20.12
C THR A 161 -22.18 41.09 -19.44
N THR A 162 -22.85 40.09 -18.87
CA THR A 162 -23.94 40.34 -17.91
C THR A 162 -23.35 40.25 -16.51
N THR A 163 -23.30 41.39 -15.83
CA THR A 163 -22.88 41.50 -14.43
C THR A 163 -23.75 40.64 -13.53
N ASP A 164 -23.13 40.04 -12.51
CA ASP A 164 -23.68 39.12 -11.48
C ASP A 164 -24.98 39.58 -10.78
N GLU A 165 -25.39 40.83 -11.00
CA GLU A 165 -26.58 41.44 -10.43
C GLU A 165 -27.86 41.06 -11.20
N GLN A 166 -27.76 40.76 -12.50
CA GLN A 166 -28.92 40.42 -13.33
C GLN A 166 -29.37 38.96 -13.17
N GLU A 167 -28.46 38.04 -12.84
CA GLU A 167 -28.81 36.65 -12.55
C GLU A 167 -29.47 36.50 -11.17
N ARG A 168 -29.01 37.28 -10.17
CA ARG A 168 -29.62 37.30 -8.83
C ARG A 168 -31.08 37.73 -8.86
N GLN A 169 -31.42 38.73 -9.67
CA GLN A 169 -32.81 39.20 -9.81
C GLN A 169 -33.71 38.16 -10.51
N LYS A 170 -33.19 37.41 -11.48
CA LYS A 170 -33.95 36.32 -12.14
C LYS A 170 -34.25 35.15 -11.20
N VAL A 171 -33.33 34.84 -10.27
CA VAL A 171 -33.54 33.77 -9.28
C VAL A 171 -34.54 34.21 -8.20
N GLU A 172 -34.53 35.48 -7.80
CA GLU A 172 -35.53 36.04 -6.85
C GLU A 172 -36.94 36.10 -7.45
N GLU A 173 -37.10 36.47 -8.73
CA GLU A 173 -38.40 36.46 -9.41
C GLU A 173 -38.98 35.05 -9.56
N GLN A 174 -38.13 34.05 -9.80
CA GLN A 174 -38.56 32.65 -9.87
C GLN A 174 -38.95 32.07 -8.50
N GLN A 175 -38.41 32.61 -7.38
CA GLN A 175 -38.80 32.19 -6.04
C GLN A 175 -40.13 32.80 -5.57
N MET A 176 -40.51 33.99 -6.05
CA MET A 176 -41.80 34.61 -5.69
C MET A 176 -43.01 34.02 -6.43
N GLN A 177 -42.83 33.28 -7.53
CA GLN A 177 -43.93 32.61 -8.25
C GLN A 177 -44.24 31.19 -7.74
N ALA A 178 -43.46 30.65 -6.81
CA ALA A 178 -43.66 29.32 -6.23
C ALA A 178 -44.51 29.31 -4.95
N THR A 179 -45.26 30.38 -4.66
CA THR A 179 -46.22 30.42 -3.54
C THR A 179 -47.67 30.42 -4.02
N SER A 180 -48.01 29.61 -5.03
CA SER A 180 -49.42 29.26 -5.30
C SER A 180 -49.55 28.01 -6.17
N ASP A 181 -49.03 26.86 -5.73
CA ASP A 181 -49.82 25.63 -5.85
C ASP A 181 -49.19 24.50 -5.03
N GLY A 182 -50.06 23.76 -4.34
CA GLY A 182 -49.66 22.67 -3.47
C GLY A 182 -49.27 21.40 -4.25
N SER A 183 -48.39 20.62 -3.63
CA SER A 183 -48.03 19.23 -3.97
C SER A 183 -47.01 19.02 -5.10
N SER A 184 -45.72 19.05 -4.74
CA SER A 184 -44.67 18.20 -5.35
C SER A 184 -43.49 18.02 -4.37
N PRO A 185 -42.72 16.90 -4.43
CA PRO A 185 -41.69 16.58 -3.44
C PRO A 185 -40.49 17.52 -3.55
N LEU A 186 -39.91 17.87 -2.40
CA LEU A 186 -38.72 18.72 -2.27
C LEU A 186 -37.56 18.23 -3.17
N PRO A 187 -36.85 19.12 -3.89
CA PRO A 187 -35.66 18.73 -4.63
C PRO A 187 -34.60 18.26 -3.63
N ARG A 188 -33.99 17.11 -3.92
CA ARG A 188 -32.85 16.60 -3.16
C ARG A 188 -31.77 17.68 -3.17
N LEU A 189 -31.38 18.09 -1.97
CA LEU A 189 -30.18 18.89 -1.74
C LEU A 189 -28.99 18.01 -2.16
N GLU A 190 -28.56 18.08 -3.42
CA GLU A 190 -27.27 17.51 -3.81
C GLU A 190 -26.20 18.28 -3.05
N SER A 191 -25.34 17.54 -2.36
CA SER A 191 -24.33 18.10 -1.48
C SER A 191 -23.49 19.15 -2.22
N VAL A 192 -23.44 20.34 -1.64
CA VAL A 192 -22.60 21.47 -2.08
C VAL A 192 -21.10 21.10 -2.04
N ASP A 193 -20.74 19.96 -1.43
CA ASP A 193 -19.36 19.48 -1.32
C ASP A 193 -18.73 19.11 -2.67
N ALA A 194 -19.51 18.65 -3.66
CA ALA A 194 -18.94 18.25 -4.96
C ALA A 194 -18.48 19.45 -5.81
N ARG A 195 -19.08 20.64 -5.62
CA ARG A 195 -18.74 21.85 -6.37
C ARG A 195 -17.59 22.64 -5.76
N LEU A 196 -17.31 22.48 -4.46
CA LEU A 196 -16.17 23.13 -3.83
C LEU A 196 -14.82 22.51 -4.20
N CYS A 197 -14.80 21.25 -4.63
CA CYS A 197 -13.57 20.58 -5.08
C CYS A 197 -12.98 21.19 -6.37
N TYR A 198 -13.75 22.00 -7.11
CA TYR A 198 -13.33 22.53 -8.41
C TYR A 198 -12.62 23.90 -8.36
N ILE A 199 -12.52 24.56 -7.19
CA ILE A 199 -12.15 25.99 -7.11
C ILE A 199 -10.77 26.26 -6.49
N VAL A 200 -9.97 25.25 -6.15
CA VAL A 200 -8.54 25.46 -5.84
C VAL A 200 -7.72 24.36 -6.50
N LYS A 201 -7.36 24.54 -7.78
CA LYS A 201 -6.21 23.84 -8.36
C LYS A 201 -4.96 24.60 -7.93
N GLU A 202 -4.52 24.35 -6.69
CA GLU A 202 -3.09 24.43 -6.39
C GLU A 202 -2.41 23.35 -7.25
N ASP A 203 -1.22 23.64 -7.78
CA ASP A 203 -0.46 22.67 -8.57
C ASP A 203 -0.36 21.36 -7.75
N ASP A 204 -0.87 20.24 -8.29
CA ASP A 204 -0.83 18.93 -7.63
C ASP A 204 0.63 18.65 -7.24
N THR A 205 0.90 18.54 -5.94
CA THR A 205 2.26 18.28 -5.47
C THR A 205 2.64 16.83 -5.77
N ILE A 206 3.93 16.51 -5.81
CA ILE A 206 4.40 15.12 -5.85
C ILE A 206 3.81 14.26 -4.72
N VAL A 207 3.49 14.84 -3.57
CA VAL A 207 2.82 14.15 -2.47
C VAL A 207 1.39 13.78 -2.85
N ASP A 208 0.66 14.65 -3.54
CA ASP A 208 -0.70 14.38 -4.04
C ASP A 208 -0.68 13.27 -5.10
N GLU A 209 0.29 13.29 -6.01
CA GLU A 209 0.52 12.25 -7.01
C GLU A 209 0.82 10.90 -6.35
N ILE A 210 1.71 10.85 -5.36
CA ILE A 210 2.01 9.64 -4.59
C ILE A 210 0.74 9.12 -3.92
N LEU A 211 0.01 9.96 -3.18
CA LEU A 211 -1.22 9.55 -2.47
C LEU A 211 -2.29 9.02 -3.44
N ARG A 212 -2.36 9.57 -4.65
CA ARG A 212 -3.30 9.14 -5.70
C ARG A 212 -2.88 7.87 -6.43
N LYS A 213 -1.59 7.58 -6.60
CA LYS A 213 -1.11 6.35 -7.25
C LYS A 213 -0.89 5.18 -6.29
N MET A 214 -0.54 5.45 -5.03
CA MET A 214 -0.12 4.41 -4.08
C MET A 214 -1.19 3.36 -3.78
N TRP A 215 -2.49 3.69 -3.89
CA TRP A 215 -3.58 2.75 -3.55
C TRP A 215 -3.49 1.42 -4.31
N GLN A 216 -2.93 1.42 -5.52
CA GLN A 216 -2.76 0.22 -6.36
C GLN A 216 -1.77 -0.79 -5.77
N TYR A 217 -0.89 -0.32 -4.88
CA TYR A 217 0.23 -1.10 -4.33
C TYR A 217 0.07 -1.40 -2.84
N ILE A 218 -0.89 -0.73 -2.18
CA ILE A 218 -1.14 -0.89 -0.75
C ILE A 218 -1.69 -2.28 -0.46
N GLN A 219 -1.10 -2.89 0.56
CA GLN A 219 -1.65 -4.05 1.24
C GLN A 219 -1.84 -3.75 2.71
N THR A 220 -2.55 -4.65 3.40
CA THR A 220 -2.81 -4.49 4.83
C THR A 220 -2.59 -5.78 5.59
N TYR A 221 -2.21 -5.65 6.85
CA TYR A 221 -2.26 -6.74 7.81
C TYR A 221 -2.72 -6.19 9.16
N THR A 222 -3.22 -7.07 10.03
CA THR A 222 -3.55 -6.70 11.40
C THR A 222 -2.76 -7.60 12.34
N VAL A 223 -2.06 -7.01 13.30
CA VAL A 223 -1.44 -7.75 14.40
C VAL A 223 -2.26 -7.48 15.63
N ARG A 224 -2.81 -8.55 16.23
CA ARG A 224 -3.58 -8.44 17.46
C ARG A 224 -2.83 -9.13 18.58
N PHE A 225 -2.34 -8.35 19.53
CA PHE A 225 -1.73 -8.86 20.76
C PHE A 225 -2.73 -8.94 21.91
N LYS A 226 -3.85 -8.22 21.80
CA LYS A 226 -4.93 -8.19 22.78
C LYS A 226 -6.27 -8.49 22.11
N PRO A 227 -7.22 -9.08 22.85
CA PRO A 227 -8.56 -9.36 22.33
C PRO A 227 -9.45 -8.11 22.21
N GLU A 228 -9.10 -7.02 22.90
CA GLU A 228 -9.83 -5.76 22.88
C GLU A 228 -9.52 -4.95 21.61
N MET A 229 -10.52 -4.23 21.09
CA MET A 229 -10.33 -3.33 19.95
C MET A 229 -9.82 -1.97 20.44
N ASP A 230 -8.53 -1.72 20.25
CA ASP A 230 -7.89 -0.42 20.43
C ASP A 230 -7.29 0.10 19.11
N GLU A 231 -6.75 1.32 19.12
CA GLU A 231 -6.07 1.90 17.95
C GLU A 231 -4.89 1.04 17.47
N GLU A 232 -4.31 0.22 18.35
CA GLU A 232 -3.18 -0.65 18.05
C GLU A 232 -3.62 -1.86 17.20
N GLY A 233 -4.85 -2.35 17.43
CA GLY A 233 -5.53 -3.36 16.62
C GLY A 233 -6.07 -2.89 15.26
N MET A 234 -5.85 -1.63 14.86
CA MET A 234 -6.17 -1.16 13.52
C MET A 234 -5.32 -1.90 12.46
N PRO A 235 -5.78 -2.00 11.20
CA PRO A 235 -4.96 -2.53 10.12
C PRO A 235 -3.75 -1.62 9.83
N VAL A 236 -2.57 -2.21 9.75
CA VAL A 236 -1.35 -1.56 9.27
C VAL A 236 -1.36 -1.61 7.76
N TRP A 237 -1.08 -0.49 7.10
CA TRP A 237 -0.95 -0.42 5.65
C TRP A 237 0.53 -0.46 5.28
N TYR A 238 0.84 -1.10 4.16
CA TYR A 238 2.21 -1.20 3.70
C TYR A 238 2.30 -1.26 2.17
N ILE A 239 3.44 -0.83 1.65
CA ILE A 239 3.87 -0.99 0.27
C ILE A 239 5.14 -1.85 0.29
N MET A 240 5.16 -2.89 -0.55
CA MET A 240 6.32 -3.78 -0.67
C MET A 240 7.53 -3.07 -1.30
N ASP A 241 8.69 -3.70 -1.24
CA ASP A 241 9.90 -3.23 -1.91
C ASP A 241 9.83 -3.22 -3.45
N GLU A 242 10.93 -2.80 -4.06
CA GLU A 242 11.12 -2.66 -5.50
C GLU A 242 10.88 -3.95 -6.29
N PHE A 243 11.08 -5.12 -5.68
CA PHE A 243 10.75 -6.39 -6.30
C PHE A 243 9.27 -6.73 -6.10
N GLY A 244 8.77 -6.60 -4.87
CA GLY A 244 7.40 -6.99 -4.54
C GLY A 244 6.35 -6.22 -5.32
N VAL A 245 6.51 -4.91 -5.51
CA VAL A 245 5.54 -4.11 -6.28
C VAL A 245 5.45 -4.51 -7.75
N ARG A 246 6.43 -5.26 -8.27
CA ARG A 246 6.47 -5.73 -9.66
C ARG A 246 5.84 -7.10 -9.85
N ILE A 247 5.45 -7.79 -8.77
CA ILE A 247 4.68 -9.02 -8.85
C ILE A 247 3.23 -8.66 -9.23
N SER A 248 2.99 -8.62 -10.53
CA SER A 248 1.72 -8.21 -11.12
C SER A 248 0.59 -9.18 -10.82
N HIS A 249 -0.63 -8.65 -10.85
CA HIS A 249 -1.85 -9.44 -10.72
C HIS A 249 -2.12 -10.24 -12.00
N SER A 250 -2.66 -11.45 -11.86
CA SER A 250 -3.06 -12.28 -13.00
C SER A 250 -4.32 -13.10 -12.69
N ASP A 251 -5.14 -13.37 -13.71
CA ASP A 251 -6.24 -14.33 -13.62
C ASP A 251 -5.74 -15.78 -13.46
N ASN A 252 -4.48 -16.05 -13.82
CA ASN A 252 -3.85 -17.36 -13.64
C ASN A 252 -2.56 -17.24 -12.82
N PRO A 253 -2.67 -16.90 -11.52
CA PRO A 253 -1.50 -16.68 -10.68
C PRO A 253 -0.78 -18.01 -10.42
N ASN A 254 0.53 -17.91 -10.18
CA ASN A 254 1.39 -19.05 -9.83
C ASN A 254 2.12 -18.87 -8.50
N VAL A 255 1.88 -17.75 -7.80
CA VAL A 255 2.40 -17.50 -6.46
C VAL A 255 1.31 -17.01 -5.53
N LYS A 256 1.59 -17.07 -4.23
CA LYS A 256 0.81 -16.39 -3.20
C LYS A 256 1.74 -15.48 -2.42
N VAL A 257 1.28 -14.26 -2.14
CA VAL A 257 1.97 -13.29 -1.27
C VAL A 257 1.15 -13.17 0.01
N VAL A 258 1.79 -13.40 1.16
CA VAL A 258 1.12 -13.29 2.47
C VAL A 258 1.94 -12.45 3.45
N PRO A 259 1.32 -11.53 4.21
CA PRO A 259 2.02 -10.86 5.29
C PRO A 259 2.27 -11.86 6.43
N LEU A 260 3.49 -11.87 6.96
CA LEU A 260 3.89 -12.64 8.13
C LEU A 260 4.53 -11.68 9.13
N TYR A 261 3.99 -11.61 10.34
CA TYR A 261 4.63 -10.88 11.43
C TYR A 261 5.62 -11.79 12.14
N PHE A 262 6.89 -11.41 12.16
CA PHE A 262 7.97 -12.17 12.77
C PHE A 262 8.36 -11.59 14.13
N ILE A 263 8.11 -12.36 15.19
CA ILE A 263 8.19 -11.89 16.58
C ILE A 263 9.62 -11.42 16.94
N PRO A 264 10.70 -12.16 16.62
CA PRO A 264 12.04 -11.75 17.02
C PRO A 264 12.50 -10.40 16.43
N HIS A 265 12.04 -10.07 15.22
CA HIS A 265 12.34 -8.77 14.60
C HIS A 265 11.32 -7.69 14.96
N ASN A 266 10.21 -8.05 15.62
CA ASN A 266 9.09 -7.16 15.86
C ASN A 266 8.61 -6.47 14.56
N ALA A 267 8.68 -7.18 13.42
CA ALA A 267 8.47 -6.64 12.07
C ALA A 267 7.65 -7.60 11.21
N ALA A 268 6.94 -7.06 10.22
CA ALA A 268 6.24 -7.84 9.21
C ALA A 268 7.07 -7.94 7.93
N TYR A 269 6.96 -9.10 7.27
CA TYR A 269 7.51 -9.36 5.95
C TYR A 269 6.40 -9.83 5.03
N SER A 270 6.55 -9.61 3.73
CA SER A 270 5.74 -10.31 2.74
C SER A 270 6.45 -11.60 2.35
N VAL A 271 5.81 -12.73 2.59
CA VAL A 271 6.31 -14.07 2.23
C VAL A 271 5.68 -14.49 0.92
N VAL A 272 6.50 -14.87 -0.04
CA VAL A 272 6.03 -15.33 -1.36
C VAL A 272 6.46 -16.76 -1.62
N PHE A 273 5.53 -17.59 -2.05
CA PHE A 273 5.78 -18.99 -2.38
C PHE A 273 4.96 -19.41 -3.60
N LEU A 274 5.47 -20.40 -4.33
CA LEU A 274 4.79 -20.89 -5.53
C LEU A 274 3.55 -21.73 -5.17
N THR A 275 2.51 -21.58 -5.98
CA THR A 275 1.30 -22.42 -5.98
C THR A 275 1.27 -23.38 -7.16
N LYS A 276 2.07 -23.11 -8.19
CA LYS A 276 2.23 -23.91 -9.42
C LYS A 276 3.70 -23.89 -9.85
N GLU A 277 4.11 -24.87 -10.64
CA GLU A 277 5.43 -24.85 -11.29
C GLU A 277 5.58 -23.65 -12.22
N VAL A 278 6.80 -23.11 -12.30
CA VAL A 278 7.17 -22.04 -13.22
C VAL A 278 8.45 -22.44 -13.93
N ALA A 279 8.39 -22.59 -15.25
CA ALA A 279 9.56 -22.91 -16.06
C ALA A 279 10.52 -21.72 -16.16
N ASP A 280 11.78 -21.97 -16.52
CA ASP A 280 12.72 -20.93 -16.88
C ASP A 280 12.14 -19.99 -17.97
N GLY A 281 12.24 -18.68 -17.74
CA GLY A 281 11.64 -17.65 -18.57
C GLY A 281 10.12 -17.51 -18.41
N GLY A 282 9.48 -18.28 -17.54
CA GLY A 282 8.05 -18.18 -17.23
C GLY A 282 7.72 -16.94 -16.39
N GLY A 283 6.56 -16.34 -16.62
CA GLY A 283 6.07 -15.19 -15.84
C GLY A 283 5.76 -15.56 -14.39
N TYR A 284 5.95 -14.62 -13.47
CA TYR A 284 5.79 -14.77 -12.03
C TYR A 284 4.78 -13.74 -11.52
N CYS A 285 3.58 -14.20 -11.12
CA CYS A 285 2.41 -13.34 -10.90
C CYS A 285 1.44 -13.88 -9.82
N ARG A 286 0.73 -12.96 -9.18
CA ARG A 286 -0.13 -13.20 -8.00
C ARG A 286 -1.61 -12.97 -8.23
#